data_AF-A0A5E3X1D9-F1
#
_entry.id   AF-A0A5E3X1D9-F1
#
_cell.length_a   1.000
_cell.length_b   1.000
_cell.length_c   1.000
_cell.angle_alpha   90.00
_cell.angle_beta   90.00
_cell.angle_gamma   90.00
#
_symmetry.space_group_name_H-M   'P 1'
#
loop_
_entity.id
_entity.type
_entity.pdbx_description
1 polymer ?
#
loop_
_entity_poly.entity_id
_entity_poly.type
_entity_poly.pdbx_seq_one_letter_code
_entity_poly.pdbx_strand_id
1 'polypeptide(L)'
;MSASLQASARAAYRDLWRASRFTFSGDPPILTAFREKMRTDAAAWKAAPDADSANANFQAARDVAAFLRRNVVQMRKTAQVDAEGNEVYHVGMNKYSELGDNDANRYAKKEVPDMAEVRRQRRAAKSACQAAAEAAKAQA
;
A
#
# COMPACT_ATOMS: atom_id res chain seq x y z
N MET A 1 -11.58 -3.77 -29.44
CA MET A 1 -12.38 -3.59 -28.20
C MET A 1 -13.81 -3.22 -28.56
N SER A 2 -14.81 -3.88 -27.96
CA SER A 2 -16.23 -3.54 -28.14
C SER A 2 -16.55 -2.15 -27.56
N ALA A 3 -17.62 -1.51 -28.01
CA ALA A 3 -18.03 -0.19 -27.55
C ALA A 3 -18.31 -0.16 -26.03
N SER A 4 -18.89 -1.23 -25.49
CA SER A 4 -19.14 -1.38 -24.05
C SER A 4 -17.84 -1.41 -23.23
N LEU A 5 -16.82 -2.13 -23.73
CA LEU A 5 -15.52 -2.22 -23.07
C LEU A 5 -14.82 -0.86 -23.02
N GLN A 6 -14.88 -0.10 -24.11
CA GLN A 6 -14.33 1.27 -24.15
C GLN A 6 -15.05 2.23 -23.20
N ALA A 7 -16.37 2.11 -23.07
CA ALA A 7 -17.14 2.89 -22.12
C ALA A 7 -16.73 2.58 -20.66
N SER A 8 -16.60 1.30 -20.32
CA SER A 8 -16.11 0.85 -19.01
C SER A 8 -14.70 1.36 -18.70
N ALA A 9 -13.78 1.32 -19.67
CA ALA A 9 -12.43 1.83 -19.54
C ALA A 9 -12.41 3.33 -19.20
N ARG A 10 -13.19 4.13 -19.95
CA ARG A 10 -13.32 5.58 -19.72
C ARG A 10 -13.92 5.88 -18.36
N ALA A 11 -14.92 5.11 -17.94
CA ALA A 11 -15.55 5.27 -16.63
C ALA A 11 -14.54 5.00 -15.50
N ALA A 12 -13.81 3.89 -15.56
CA ALA A 12 -12.79 3.55 -14.57
C ALA A 12 -11.68 4.61 -14.49
N TYR A 13 -11.17 5.06 -15.64
CA TYR A 13 -10.16 6.13 -15.69
C TYR A 13 -10.64 7.45 -15.08
N ARG A 14 -11.87 7.87 -15.41
CA ARG A 14 -12.47 9.09 -14.85
C ARG A 14 -12.70 8.97 -13.35
N ASP A 15 -13.05 7.78 -12.88
CA ASP A 15 -13.28 7.54 -11.47
C ASP A 15 -11.98 7.68 -10.66
N LEU A 16 -10.91 7.05 -11.13
CA LEU A 16 -9.57 7.17 -10.56
C LEU A 16 -9.02 8.60 -10.62
N TRP A 17 -9.24 9.30 -11.74
CA TRP A 17 -8.86 10.72 -11.88
C TRP A 17 -9.55 11.61 -10.85
N ARG A 18 -10.84 11.36 -10.57
CA ARG A 18 -11.61 12.12 -9.58
C ARG A 18 -11.16 11.79 -8.17
N ALA A 19 -10.90 10.51 -7.87
CA ALA A 19 -10.38 10.08 -6.58
C ALA A 19 -9.03 10.74 -6.27
N SER A 20 -8.07 10.68 -7.21
CA SER A 20 -6.75 11.28 -7.02
C SER A 20 -6.81 12.80 -6.83
N ARG A 21 -7.65 13.51 -7.60
CA ARG A 21 -7.86 14.95 -7.41
C ARG A 21 -8.37 15.29 -6.01
N PHE A 22 -9.29 14.48 -5.48
CA PHE A 22 -9.86 14.71 -4.16
C PHE A 22 -8.83 14.43 -3.06
N THR A 23 -8.17 13.27 -3.14
CA THR A 23 -7.18 12.83 -2.15
C THR A 23 -5.96 13.74 -2.11
N PHE A 24 -5.39 14.11 -3.26
CA PHE A 24 -4.18 14.94 -3.37
C PHE A 24 -4.48 16.45 -3.50
N SER A 25 -5.65 16.89 -3.04
CA SER A 25 -6.03 18.30 -3.10
C SER A 25 -5.18 19.11 -2.12
N GLY A 26 -4.27 19.94 -2.65
CA GLY A 26 -3.32 20.74 -1.88
C GLY A 26 -1.87 20.31 -2.07
N ASP A 27 -1.64 19.20 -2.78
CA ASP A 27 -0.31 18.68 -3.14
C ASP A 27 -0.17 18.55 -4.67
N PRO A 28 0.12 19.66 -5.38
CA PRO A 28 0.26 19.65 -6.84
C PRO A 28 1.36 18.72 -7.37
N PRO A 29 2.54 18.60 -6.73
CA PRO A 29 3.59 17.66 -7.16
C PRO A 29 3.11 16.22 -7.17
N ILE A 30 2.54 15.72 -6.07
CA ILE A 30 2.07 14.33 -5.99
C ILE A 30 0.90 14.08 -6.94
N LEU A 31 -0.03 15.04 -7.04
CA LEU A 31 -1.14 14.94 -7.99
C LEU A 31 -0.65 14.84 -9.44
N THR A 32 0.41 15.57 -9.80
CA THR A 32 0.99 15.55 -11.15
C THR A 32 1.68 14.22 -11.44
N ALA A 33 2.54 13.76 -10.53
CA ALA A 33 3.22 12.47 -10.64
C ALA A 33 2.21 11.30 -10.73
N PHE A 34 1.15 11.34 -9.93
CA PHE A 34 0.08 10.33 -9.99
C PHE A 34 -0.63 10.32 -11.35
N ARG A 35 -0.94 11.51 -11.89
CA ARG A 35 -1.58 11.64 -13.21
C ARG A 35 -0.69 11.15 -14.34
N GLU A 36 0.61 11.38 -14.26
CA GLU A 36 1.58 10.86 -15.22
C GLU A 36 1.61 9.33 -15.18
N LYS A 37 1.74 8.74 -14.00
CA LYS A 37 1.68 7.29 -13.84
C LYS A 37 0.37 6.71 -14.38
N MET A 38 -0.76 7.34 -14.07
CA MET A 38 -2.07 6.89 -14.55
C MET A 38 -2.21 6.96 -16.07
N ARG A 39 -1.54 7.92 -16.75
CA ARG A 39 -1.50 7.98 -18.21
C ARG A 39 -0.64 6.86 -18.79
N THR A 40 0.51 6.57 -18.17
CA THR A 40 1.37 5.45 -18.55
C THR A 40 0.63 4.11 -18.41
N ASP A 41 -0.03 3.89 -17.28
CA ASP A 41 -0.82 2.68 -17.03
C ASP A 41 -1.98 2.56 -18.03
N ALA A 42 -2.66 3.67 -18.35
CA ALA A 42 -3.74 3.67 -19.35
C ALA A 42 -3.25 3.36 -20.77
N ALA A 43 -2.01 3.70 -21.11
CA ALA A 43 -1.41 3.28 -22.38
C ALA A 43 -1.18 1.76 -22.40
N ALA A 44 -0.71 1.17 -21.29
CA ALA A 44 -0.58 -0.28 -21.15
C ALA A 44 -1.94 -1.01 -21.24
N TRP A 45 -3.01 -0.45 -20.67
CA TRP A 45 -4.36 -1.04 -20.76
C TRP A 45 -4.88 -1.11 -22.20
N LYS A 46 -4.52 -0.13 -23.03
CA LYS A 46 -4.88 -0.15 -24.46
C LYS A 46 -4.10 -1.21 -25.25
N ALA A 47 -2.90 -1.55 -24.80
CA ALA A 47 -2.05 -2.58 -25.40
C ALA A 47 -2.40 -4.00 -24.93
N ALA A 48 -3.38 -4.18 -24.04
CA ALA A 48 -3.81 -5.49 -23.57
C ALA A 48 -4.31 -6.37 -24.74
N PRO A 49 -3.83 -7.63 -24.84
CA PRO A 49 -4.13 -8.50 -25.98
C PRO A 49 -5.55 -9.08 -25.96
N ASP A 50 -6.14 -9.22 -24.77
CA ASP A 50 -7.42 -9.87 -24.53
C ASP A 50 -8.39 -8.99 -23.72
N ALA A 51 -9.69 -9.29 -23.87
CA ALA A 51 -10.75 -8.53 -23.20
C ALA A 51 -10.77 -8.74 -21.68
N ASP A 52 -10.34 -9.91 -21.21
CA ASP A 52 -10.34 -10.24 -19.78
C ASP A 52 -9.22 -9.50 -19.04
N SER A 53 -8.01 -9.45 -19.60
CA SER A 53 -6.92 -8.62 -19.08
C SER A 53 -7.29 -7.13 -19.08
N ALA A 54 -7.99 -6.66 -20.10
CA ALA A 54 -8.50 -5.28 -20.12
C ALA A 54 -9.50 -5.04 -18.97
N ASN A 55 -10.43 -5.96 -18.75
CA ASN A 55 -11.39 -5.87 -17.64
C ASN A 55 -10.71 -5.92 -16.27
N ALA A 56 -9.72 -6.79 -16.09
CA ALA A 56 -8.93 -6.88 -14.85
C ALA A 56 -8.22 -5.55 -14.54
N ASN A 57 -7.64 -4.91 -15.56
CA ASN A 57 -7.04 -3.59 -15.43
C ASN A 57 -8.04 -2.50 -15.02
N PHE A 58 -9.26 -2.52 -15.59
CA PHE A 58 -10.30 -1.56 -15.21
C PHE A 58 -10.80 -1.79 -13.79
N GLN A 59 -10.88 -3.05 -13.34
CA GLN A 59 -11.24 -3.38 -11.97
C GLN A 59 -10.16 -2.89 -11.01
N ALA A 60 -8.88 -3.17 -11.28
CA ALA A 60 -7.77 -2.68 -10.49
C ALA A 60 -7.80 -1.14 -10.35
N ALA A 61 -8.12 -0.42 -11.43
CA ALA A 61 -8.26 1.04 -11.39
C ALA A 61 -9.38 1.52 -10.45
N ARG A 62 -10.51 0.81 -10.43
CA ARG A 62 -11.64 1.09 -9.51
C ARG A 62 -11.27 0.77 -8.07
N ASP A 63 -10.55 -0.32 -7.84
CA ASP A 63 -10.11 -0.71 -6.51
C ASP A 63 -9.13 0.31 -5.93
N VAL A 64 -8.18 0.80 -6.76
CA VAL A 64 -7.30 1.90 -6.38
C VAL A 64 -8.11 3.18 -6.11
N ALA A 65 -9.12 3.49 -6.92
CA ALA A 65 -9.97 4.66 -6.70
C ALA A 65 -10.75 4.56 -5.37
N ALA A 66 -11.26 3.37 -5.03
CA ALA A 66 -11.90 3.11 -3.75
C ALA A 66 -10.89 3.24 -2.60
N PHE A 67 -9.71 2.65 -2.73
CA PHE A 67 -8.65 2.75 -1.75
C PHE A 67 -8.26 4.20 -1.45
N LEU A 68 -8.05 5.03 -2.48
CA LEU A 68 -7.71 6.45 -2.34
C LEU A 68 -8.79 7.25 -1.61
N ARG A 69 -10.06 6.91 -1.78
CA ARG A 69 -11.17 7.60 -1.11
C ARG A 69 -11.30 7.23 0.36
N ARG A 70 -11.07 5.95 0.67
CA ARG A 70 -11.37 5.39 1.99
C ARG A 70 -10.17 5.36 2.92
N ASN A 71 -8.98 5.09 2.40
CA ASN A 71 -7.80 4.78 3.21
C ASN A 71 -6.77 5.91 3.25
N VAL A 72 -6.70 6.73 2.19
CA VAL A 72 -5.70 7.79 2.12
C VAL A 72 -6.28 9.09 2.67
N VAL A 73 -5.72 9.52 3.80
CA VAL A 73 -6.06 10.80 4.45
C VAL A 73 -4.85 11.71 4.39
N GLN A 74 -5.02 12.92 3.87
CA GLN A 74 -3.97 13.93 3.83
C GLN A 74 -4.20 15.00 4.89
N MET A 75 -3.12 15.45 5.51
CA MET A 75 -3.14 16.64 6.35
C MET A 75 -3.04 17.89 5.48
N ARG A 76 -3.82 18.91 5.81
CA ARG A 76 -3.74 20.23 5.18
C ARG A 76 -3.24 21.23 6.19
N LYS A 77 -2.17 21.95 5.84
CA LYS A 77 -1.70 23.07 6.63
C LYS A 77 -2.80 24.13 6.68
N THR A 78 -3.16 24.57 7.88
CA THR A 78 -4.07 25.69 8.05
C THR A 78 -3.27 27.00 7.98
N ALA A 79 -3.93 28.09 7.61
CA ALA A 79 -3.31 29.42 7.65
C ALA A 79 -3.17 29.95 9.09
N GLN A 80 -3.66 29.19 10.08
CA GLN A 80 -3.62 29.56 11.48
C GLN A 80 -2.37 28.98 12.12
N VAL A 81 -1.74 29.81 12.93
CA VAL A 81 -0.64 29.44 13.80
C VAL A 81 -1.23 29.34 15.20
N ASP A 82 -0.83 28.35 15.98
CA ASP A 82 -1.27 28.25 17.37
C ASP A 82 -0.73 29.42 18.23
N ALA A 83 -1.17 29.50 19.48
CA ALA A 83 -0.73 30.53 20.41
C ALA A 83 0.78 30.47 20.72
N GLU A 84 1.43 29.36 20.40
CA GLU A 84 2.84 29.07 20.66
C GLU A 84 3.72 29.26 19.40
N GLY A 85 3.14 29.59 18.25
CA GLY A 85 3.86 29.82 17.00
C GLY A 85 4.00 28.59 16.09
N ASN A 86 3.39 27.45 16.41
CA ASN A 86 3.48 26.23 15.61
C ASN A 86 2.44 26.16 14.49
N GLU A 87 2.81 25.43 13.45
CA GLU A 87 1.97 25.19 12.28
C GLU A 87 0.85 24.20 12.62
N VAL A 88 -0.40 24.63 12.42
CA VAL A 88 -1.55 23.77 12.65
C VAL A 88 -1.91 23.03 11.36
N TYR A 89 -2.19 21.74 11.50
CA TYR A 89 -2.59 20.87 10.40
C TYR A 89 -3.97 20.27 10.67
N HIS A 90 -4.86 20.35 9.68
CA HIS A 90 -6.17 19.72 9.75
C HIS A 90 -6.17 18.40 8.96
N VAL A 91 -6.65 17.33 9.58
CA VAL A 91 -6.77 16.03 8.90
C VAL A 91 -7.98 16.08 7.96
N GLY A 92 -7.76 15.87 6.67
CA GLY A 92 -8.81 15.88 5.64
C GLY A 92 -9.61 14.58 5.59
N MET A 93 -10.29 14.21 6.69
CA MET A 93 -11.19 13.06 6.70
C MET A 93 -12.46 13.35 5.90
N ASN A 94 -12.98 12.35 5.21
CA ASN A 94 -14.22 12.44 4.45
C ASN A 94 -15.23 11.38 4.92
N LYS A 95 -16.50 11.49 4.52
CA LYS A 95 -17.57 10.55 4.94
C LYS A 95 -17.36 9.09 4.53
N TYR A 96 -16.48 8.84 3.58
CA TYR A 96 -16.11 7.52 3.11
C TYR A 96 -14.77 7.05 3.67
N SER A 97 -14.07 7.90 4.44
CA SER A 97 -12.85 7.49 5.13
C SER A 97 -13.20 6.40 6.12
N GLU A 98 -12.63 5.22 5.93
CA GLU A 98 -12.83 4.11 6.84
C GLU A 98 -12.01 4.41 8.10
N LEU A 99 -12.69 4.75 9.20
CA LEU A 99 -12.09 4.72 10.53
C LEU A 99 -12.04 3.25 10.94
N GLY A 100 -10.92 2.60 10.63
CA GLY A 100 -10.70 1.20 10.99
C GLY A 100 -10.77 1.01 12.51
N ASP A 101 -11.54 0.02 12.93
CA ASP A 101 -11.48 -0.56 14.27
C ASP A 101 -10.18 -1.36 14.37
N ASN A 102 -9.04 -0.65 14.44
CA ASN A 102 -7.69 -1.23 14.38
C ASN A 102 -7.33 -2.08 15.62
N ASP A 103 -8.28 -2.35 16.51
CA ASP A 103 -8.09 -3.15 17.71
C ASP A 103 -7.61 -4.57 17.39
N ALA A 104 -8.14 -5.22 16.35
CA ALA A 104 -7.71 -6.58 15.98
C ALA A 104 -6.21 -6.66 15.60
N ASN A 105 -5.63 -5.61 15.01
CA ASN A 105 -4.21 -5.58 14.62
C ASN A 105 -3.29 -5.12 15.76
N ARG A 106 -3.79 -4.34 16.73
CA ARG A 106 -3.03 -3.97 17.94
C ARG A 106 -2.86 -5.14 18.90
N TYR A 107 -3.87 -6.00 18.99
CA TYR A 107 -3.93 -7.11 19.94
C TYR A 107 -3.74 -8.49 19.31
N ALA A 108 -3.41 -8.56 18.01
CA ALA A 108 -2.88 -9.77 17.41
C ALA A 108 -1.61 -10.14 18.17
N LYS A 109 -1.75 -11.03 19.16
CA LYS A 109 -0.64 -11.62 19.89
C LYS A 109 0.29 -12.21 18.84
N LYS A 110 1.40 -11.54 18.56
CA LYS A 110 2.56 -12.23 18.01
C LYS A 110 2.82 -13.33 19.02
N GLU A 111 2.58 -14.59 18.64
CA GLU A 111 2.99 -15.72 19.44
C GLU A 111 4.48 -15.54 19.71
N VAL A 112 4.81 -15.12 20.93
CA VAL A 112 6.19 -14.89 21.32
C VAL A 112 6.79 -16.29 21.30
N PRO A 113 7.80 -16.57 20.45
CA PRO A 113 8.39 -17.89 20.42
C PRO A 113 8.89 -18.23 21.82
N ASP A 114 8.68 -19.46 22.28
CA ASP A 114 9.24 -19.88 23.57
C ASP A 114 10.76 -19.70 23.52
N MET A 115 11.24 -18.69 24.25
CA MET A 115 12.64 -18.31 24.26
C MET A 115 13.53 -19.41 24.86
N ALA A 116 12.97 -20.34 25.64
CA ALA A 116 13.69 -21.52 26.11
C ALA A 116 13.96 -22.49 24.95
N GLU A 117 12.99 -22.69 24.06
CA GLU A 117 13.12 -23.53 22.88
C GLU A 117 14.08 -22.92 21.85
N VAL A 118 13.96 -21.62 21.59
CA VAL A 118 14.90 -20.88 20.72
C VAL A 118 16.35 -20.99 21.24
N ARG A 119 16.55 -20.87 22.57
CA ARG A 119 17.88 -21.05 23.18
C ARG A 119 18.38 -22.48 23.08
N ARG A 120 17.50 -23.48 23.23
CA ARG A 120 17.84 -24.90 23.09
C ARG A 120 18.30 -25.22 21.66
N GLN A 121 17.55 -24.76 20.66
CA GLN A 121 17.87 -24.92 19.25
C GLN A 121 19.20 -24.25 18.89
N ARG A 122 19.47 -23.03 19.38
CA ARG A 122 20.76 -22.35 19.19
C ARG A 122 21.94 -23.10 19.81
N ARG A 123 21.76 -23.67 21.00
CA ARG A 123 22.80 -24.48 21.66
C ARG A 123 23.08 -25.77 20.87
N ALA A 124 22.04 -26.45 20.43
CA ALA A 124 22.15 -27.67 19.61
C ALA A 124 22.84 -27.40 18.26
N ALA A 125 22.49 -26.29 17.59
CA ALA A 125 23.13 -25.88 16.35
C ALA A 125 24.62 -25.55 16.56
N LYS A 126 24.96 -24.89 17.67
CA LYS A 126 26.35 -24.57 18.02
C LYS A 126 27.17 -25.84 18.31
N SER A 127 26.63 -26.78 19.07
CA SER A 127 27.32 -28.04 19.36
C SER A 127 27.48 -28.92 18.11
N ALA A 128 26.48 -28.93 17.22
CA ALA A 128 26.58 -29.66 15.95
C ALA A 128 27.67 -29.08 15.04
N CYS A 129 27.77 -27.74 14.95
CA CYS A 129 28.82 -27.07 14.21
C CYS A 129 30.23 -27.35 14.78
N GLN A 130 30.36 -27.35 16.11
CA GLN A 130 31.62 -27.69 16.78
C GLN A 130 32.04 -29.15 16.55
N ALA A 131 31.10 -30.09 16.66
CA ALA A 131 31.36 -31.51 16.39
C ALA A 131 31.76 -31.75 14.92
N ALA A 132 31.12 -31.06 13.98
CA ALA A 132 31.48 -31.13 12.57
C ALA A 132 32.89 -30.56 12.30
N ALA A 133 33.27 -29.47 12.96
CA ALA A 133 34.61 -28.88 12.85
C ALA A 133 35.71 -29.77 13.47
N GLU A 134 35.41 -30.47 14.56
CA GLU A 134 36.33 -31.44 15.18
C GLU A 134 36.48 -32.71 14.34
N ALA A 135 35.39 -33.23 13.77
CA ALA A 135 35.44 -34.36 12.85
C ALA A 135 36.24 -34.05 11.57
N ALA A 136 36.13 -32.84 11.03
CA ALA A 136 36.92 -32.39 9.88
C ALA A 136 38.42 -32.28 10.19
N LYS A 137 38.80 -31.97 11.44
CA LYS A 137 40.21 -31.93 11.88
C LYS A 137 40.81 -33.31 12.15
N ALA A 138 39.98 -34.31 12.45
CA ALA A 138 40.44 -35.69 12.67
C ALA A 138 40.66 -36.48 11.36
N GLN A 139 40.25 -35.94 10.22
CA GLN A 139 40.37 -36.54 8.89
C GLN A 139 41.47 -35.89 8.02
N ALA A 140 42.20 -34.91 8.56
CA ALA A 140 43.35 -34.25 7.93
C ALA A 140 44.64 -34.66 8.68
#